data_AF-A0A1H1GJW1-F1
#
_entry.id   AF-A0A1H1GJW1-F1
#
_cell.length_a   1.000
_cell.length_b   1.000
_cell.length_c   1.000
_cell.angle_alpha   90.00
_cell.angle_beta   90.00
_cell.angle_gamma   90.00
#
_symmetry.space_group_name_H-M   'P 1'
#
loop_
_entity.id
_entity.type
_entity.pdbx_description
1 polymer ?
#
loop_
_entity_poly.entity_id
_entity_poly.type
_entity_poly.pdbx_seq_one_letter_code
_entity_poly.pdbx_strand_id
1 'polypeptide(L)'
;MRTALLALLVLYILCCLGALGLIVVSQKSLYGLAPDPLAAVFAIVLALPWSLALHGLPSLGASQALALLATGMALNLAIGIGLMRRWR
;
A
#
# COMPACT_ATOMS: atom_id res chain seq x y z
N MET A 1 14.15 20.00 -7.41
CA MET A 1 13.09 19.03 -7.81
C MET A 1 13.42 17.59 -7.42
N ARG A 2 14.64 17.09 -7.68
CA ARG A 2 15.05 15.72 -7.34
C ARG A 2 14.95 15.36 -5.84
N THR A 3 15.36 16.26 -4.95
CA THR A 3 15.26 16.06 -3.49
C THR A 3 13.81 15.97 -3.01
N ALA A 4 12.92 16.81 -3.56
CA ALA A 4 11.49 16.75 -3.26
C ALA A 4 10.85 15.43 -3.74
N LEU A 5 11.19 14.95 -4.93
CA LEU A 5 10.76 13.63 -5.43
C LEU A 5 11.25 12.49 -4.53
N LEU A 6 12.51 12.52 -4.11
CA LEU A 6 13.04 11.51 -3.18
C LEU A 6 12.32 11.55 -1.83
N ALA A 7 12.09 12.74 -1.26
CA ALA A 7 11.36 12.89 -0.01
C ALA A 7 9.94 12.32 -0.13
N LEU A 8 9.24 12.58 -1.24
CA LEU A 8 7.92 12.02 -1.53
C LEU A 8 7.95 10.49 -1.64
N LEU A 9 8.94 9.91 -2.33
CA LEU A 9 9.05 8.46 -2.46
C LEU A 9 9.37 7.79 -1.10
N VAL A 10 10.23 8.39 -0.29
CA VAL A 10 10.53 7.90 1.06
C VAL A 10 9.29 7.96 1.94
N LEU A 11 8.58 9.10 1.94
CA LEU A 11 7.33 9.24 2.69
C LEU A 11 6.30 8.20 2.25
N TYR A 12 6.15 7.99 0.95
CA TYR A 12 5.26 6.97 0.39
C TYR A 12 5.61 5.56 0.87
N ILE A 13 6.91 5.19 0.88
CA ILE A 13 7.36 3.89 1.40
C ILE A 13 6.98 3.74 2.89
N LEU A 14 7.22 4.78 3.70
CA LEU A 14 6.86 4.76 5.12
C LEU A 14 5.35 4.57 5.32
N CYS A 15 4.53 5.26 4.52
CA CYS A 15 3.07 5.07 4.54
C CYS A 15 2.66 3.66 4.13
N CYS A 16 3.29 3.06 3.12
CA CYS A 16 3.01 1.69 2.69
C CYS A 16 3.34 0.67 3.78
N LEU A 17 4.53 0.79 4.38
CA LEU A 17 4.94 -0.08 5.48
C LEU A 17 4.04 0.08 6.71
N GLY A 18 3.68 1.31 7.05
CA GLY A 18 2.76 1.61 8.13
C GLY A 18 1.37 1.00 7.89
N ALA A 19 0.81 1.15 6.69
CA ALA A 19 -0.50 0.60 6.35
C ALA A 19 -0.52 -0.93 6.34
N LEU A 20 0.50 -1.57 5.74
CA LEU A 20 0.61 -3.04 5.75
C LEU A 20 0.84 -3.57 7.17
N GLY A 21 1.69 -2.89 7.96
CA GLY A 21 1.91 -3.21 9.36
C GLY A 21 0.62 -3.11 10.18
N LEU A 22 -0.17 -2.05 9.98
CA LEU A 22 -1.45 -1.84 10.66
C LEU A 22 -2.43 -2.99 10.37
N ILE A 23 -2.51 -3.46 9.13
CA ILE A 23 -3.34 -4.62 8.77
C ILE A 23 -2.90 -5.85 9.56
N VAL A 24 -1.59 -6.15 9.59
CA VAL A 24 -1.06 -7.32 10.31
C VAL A 24 -1.30 -7.22 11.80
N VAL A 25 -1.08 -6.05 12.40
CA VAL A 25 -1.31 -5.79 13.82
C VAL A 25 -2.78 -5.96 14.18
N SER A 26 -3.67 -5.39 13.37
CA SER A 26 -5.13 -5.48 13.55
C SER A 26 -5.63 -6.92 13.40
N GLN A 27 -5.25 -7.62 12.33
CA GLN A 27 -5.73 -8.99 12.06
C GLN A 27 -5.25 -10.03 13.07
N LYS A 28 -4.06 -9.84 13.64
CA LYS A 28 -3.48 -10.74 14.63
C LYS A 28 -3.78 -10.32 16.07
N SER A 29 -4.57 -9.27 16.27
CA SER A 29 -4.85 -8.68 17.59
C SER A 29 -3.57 -8.43 18.41
N LEU A 30 -2.50 -8.00 17.73
CA LEU A 30 -1.23 -7.74 18.40
C LEU A 30 -1.41 -6.57 19.37
N TYR A 31 -0.65 -6.59 20.46
CA TYR A 31 -0.71 -5.58 21.53
C TYR A 31 -2.07 -5.49 22.25
N GLY A 32 -2.91 -6.53 22.16
CA GLY A 32 -4.22 -6.56 22.82
C GLY A 32 -5.27 -5.67 22.15
N LEU A 33 -4.99 -5.20 20.92
CA LEU A 33 -5.95 -4.44 20.13
C LEU A 33 -7.04 -5.36 19.57
N ALA A 34 -8.28 -4.86 19.56
CA ALA A 34 -9.37 -5.53 18.87
C ALA A 34 -9.17 -5.47 17.34
N PRO A 35 -9.61 -6.49 16.58
CA PRO A 35 -9.57 -6.43 15.12
C PRO A 35 -10.36 -5.24 14.60
N ASP A 36 -9.67 -4.35 13.88
CA ASP A 36 -10.27 -3.21 13.19
C ASP A 36 -10.50 -3.56 11.70
N PRO A 37 -11.75 -3.66 11.24
CA PRO A 37 -12.08 -3.93 9.84
C PRO A 37 -11.66 -2.80 8.89
N LEU A 38 -11.39 -1.59 9.38
CA LEU A 38 -10.99 -0.44 8.59
C LEU A 38 -9.47 -0.29 8.47
N ALA A 39 -8.68 -1.14 9.12
CA ALA A 39 -7.21 -1.10 9.06
C ALA A 39 -6.66 -1.17 7.62
N ALA A 40 -7.39 -1.80 6.69
CA ALA A 40 -7.01 -1.92 5.30
C ALA A 40 -7.29 -0.68 4.44
N VAL A 41 -8.08 0.28 4.91
CA VAL A 41 -8.49 1.46 4.13
C VAL A 41 -7.27 2.25 3.64
N PHE A 42 -6.27 2.45 4.49
CA PHE A 42 -5.04 3.15 4.10
C PHE A 42 -4.27 2.42 3.00
N ALA A 43 -4.23 1.09 3.08
CA ALA A 43 -3.55 0.29 2.07
C ALA A 43 -4.29 0.33 0.73
N ILE A 44 -5.62 0.33 0.75
CA ILE A 44 -6.46 0.50 -0.45
C ILE A 44 -6.23 1.88 -1.06
N VAL A 45 -6.20 2.94 -0.26
CA VAL A 45 -5.94 4.31 -0.74
C VAL A 45 -4.56 4.42 -1.40
N LEU A 46 -3.53 3.85 -0.79
CA LEU A 46 -2.17 3.85 -1.34
C LEU A 46 -2.03 3.00 -2.62
N ALA A 47 -2.92 2.03 -2.83
CA ALA A 47 -2.98 1.17 -4.02
C ALA A 47 -4.10 1.54 -5.01
N LEU A 48 -4.74 2.72 -4.85
CA LEU A 48 -6.02 3.09 -5.49
C LEU A 48 -6.18 2.78 -6.99
N PRO A 49 -5.21 3.04 -7.88
CA PRO A 49 -5.38 2.71 -9.30
C PRO A 49 -5.66 1.23 -9.53
N TRP A 50 -5.00 0.39 -8.73
CA TRP A 50 -5.07 -1.07 -8.81
C TRP A 50 -6.27 -1.59 -8.05
N SER A 51 -6.57 -1.04 -6.88
CA SER A 51 -7.77 -1.43 -6.11
C SER A 51 -9.07 -1.18 -6.90
N LEU A 52 -9.13 -0.11 -7.69
CA LEU A 52 -10.27 0.16 -8.58
C LEU A 52 -10.33 -0.83 -9.74
N ALA A 53 -9.20 -1.14 -10.38
CA ALA A 53 -9.13 -2.11 -11.47
C ALA A 53 -9.56 -3.52 -11.05
N LEU A 54 -9.46 -3.82 -9.75
CA LEU A 54 -9.67 -5.16 -9.18
C LEU A 54 -11.02 -5.27 -8.46
N HIS A 55 -11.82 -4.20 -8.46
CA HIS A 55 -13.17 -4.17 -7.87
C HIS A 55 -14.14 -5.18 -8.50
N GLY A 56 -13.88 -5.62 -9.74
CA GLY A 56 -14.70 -6.61 -10.44
C GLY A 56 -14.30 -8.09 -10.21
N LEU A 57 -13.29 -8.36 -9.39
CA LEU A 57 -12.85 -9.73 -9.11
C LEU A 57 -13.75 -10.42 -8.07
N PRO A 58 -13.89 -11.76 -8.13
CA PRO A 58 -14.55 -12.52 -7.08
C PRO A 58 -13.88 -12.31 -5.73
N SER A 59 -14.63 -12.51 -4.64
CA SER A 59 -14.15 -12.27 -3.27
C SER A 59 -12.81 -12.96 -3.02
N LEU A 60 -11.78 -12.15 -2.83
CA LEU A 60 -10.42 -12.62 -2.55
C LEU A 60 -10.29 -12.98 -1.07
N GLY A 61 -9.52 -14.03 -0.77
CA GLY A 61 -9.13 -14.32 0.60
C GLY A 61 -8.21 -13.23 1.17
N ALA A 62 -8.13 -13.11 2.49
CA ALA A 62 -7.35 -12.06 3.16
C ALA A 62 -5.88 -12.00 2.69
N SER A 63 -5.22 -13.16 2.52
CA SER A 63 -3.84 -13.23 2.05
C SER A 63 -3.67 -12.77 0.60
N GLN A 64 -4.65 -13.07 -0.26
CA GLN A 64 -4.64 -12.64 -1.67
C GLN A 64 -4.85 -11.13 -1.76
N ALA A 65 -5.80 -10.59 -0.99
CA ALA A 65 -6.04 -9.15 -0.90
C ALA A 65 -4.79 -8.41 -0.42
N LEU A 66 -4.13 -8.90 0.65
CA LEU A 66 -2.89 -8.32 1.15
C LEU A 66 -1.77 -8.32 0.11
N ALA A 67 -1.56 -9.46 -0.56
CA ALA A 67 -0.54 -9.59 -1.61
C ALA A 67 -0.79 -8.58 -2.74
N LEU A 68 -2.04 -8.45 -3.16
CA LEU A 68 -2.46 -7.59 -4.26
C LEU A 68 -2.35 -6.10 -3.92
N LEU A 69 -2.65 -5.70 -2.67
CA LEU A 69 -2.36 -4.36 -2.17
C LEU A 69 -0.85 -4.08 -2.16
N ALA A 70 -0.05 -5.02 -1.65
CA ALA A 70 1.41 -4.87 -1.62
C ALA A 70 2.00 -4.76 -3.04
N THR A 71 1.51 -5.56 -3.98
CA THR A 71 1.90 -5.47 -5.39
C THR A 71 1.50 -4.13 -6.01
N GLY A 72 0.28 -3.65 -5.77
CA GLY A 72 -0.18 -2.35 -6.26
C GLY A 72 0.68 -1.20 -5.72
N MET A 73 1.01 -1.23 -4.42
CA MET A 73 1.92 -0.25 -3.82
C MET A 73 3.32 -0.29 -4.44
N ALA A 74 3.85 -1.49 -4.69
CA ALA A 74 5.15 -1.69 -5.32
C ALA A 74 5.17 -1.17 -6.77
N LEU A 75 4.08 -1.37 -7.53
CA LEU A 75 3.94 -0.82 -8.88
C LEU A 75 3.93 0.71 -8.86
N ASN A 76 3.19 1.34 -7.95
CA ASN A 76 3.21 2.79 -7.77
C ASN A 76 4.62 3.31 -7.48
N LEU A 77 5.35 2.63 -6.60
CA LEU A 77 6.74 2.96 -6.27
C LEU A 77 7.65 2.82 -7.50
N ALA A 78 7.51 1.73 -8.27
CA ALA A 78 8.29 1.48 -9.48
C ALA A 78 8.05 2.57 -10.53
N ILE A 79 6.79 3.00 -10.72
CA ILE A 79 6.43 4.12 -11.61
C ILE A 79 7.11 5.40 -11.12
N GLY A 80 7.02 5.73 -9.83
CA GLY A 80 7.66 6.91 -9.25
C GLY A 80 9.18 6.92 -9.43
N ILE A 81 9.84 5.78 -9.22
CA ILE A 81 11.28 5.63 -9.45
C ILE A 81 11.61 5.77 -10.95
N GLY A 82 10.80 5.17 -11.84
CA GLY A 82 10.96 5.28 -13.28
C GLY A 82 10.87 6.73 -13.77
N LEU A 83 9.89 7.48 -13.27
CA LEU A 83 9.74 8.91 -13.52
C LEU A 83 10.96 9.68 -12.99
N MET A 84 11.42 9.43 -11.76
CA MET A 84 12.62 10.08 -11.23
C MET A 84 13.87 9.82 -12.08
N ARG A 85 14.02 8.63 -12.66
CA ARG A 85 15.15 8.27 -13.54
C ARG A 85 15.08 8.96 -14.90
N ARG A 86 13.88 9.17 -15.45
CA ARG A 86 13.68 9.81 -16.77
C ARG A 86 13.95 11.33 -16.74
N TRP A 87 13.86 11.96 -15.57
CA TRP A 87 14.07 13.40 -15.37
C TRP A 87 15.48 13.70 -14.81
N ARG A 88 16.41 12.73 -14.88
CA ARG A 88 17.84 12.92 -14.69
C ARG A 88 18.49 13.23 -16.03
#